data_AF-A0A2D4MIU8-F1
#
_entry.id   AF-A0A2D4MIU8-F1
#
_cell.length_a   1.000
_cell.length_b   1.000
_cell.length_c   1.000
_cell.angle_alpha   90.00
_cell.angle_beta   90.00
_cell.angle_gamma   90.00
#
_symmetry.space_group_name_H-M   'P 1'
#
loop_
_entity.id
_entity.type
_entity.pdbx_description
1 polymer ?
#
loop_
_entity_poly.entity_id
_entity_poly.type
_entity_poly.pdbx_seq_one_letter_code
_entity_poly.pdbx_strand_id
1 'polypeptide(L)'
;MAVLSSFPPELERLLEKDPYLTPFEQDFQRRYGVFHRLLKKIEENEEGLNKFTKSYQTFGINRLTNGGLYCKEWAPGAEAVFLTGDFSKYFPAQMSFFYCYGVSKISPNVMVCFPFC
;
A
#
# COMPACT_ATOMS: atom_id res chain seq x y z
N MET A 1 -12.25 17.29 15.16
CA MET A 1 -12.13 16.14 14.22
C MET A 1 -13.50 15.51 14.11
N ALA A 2 -14.10 15.54 12.91
CA ALA A 2 -15.44 14.98 12.73
C ALA A 2 -15.41 13.47 13.02
N VAL A 3 -16.35 13.01 13.83
CA VAL A 3 -16.63 11.58 13.98
C VAL A 3 -17.11 11.09 12.62
N LEU A 4 -16.24 10.43 11.86
CA LEU A 4 -16.60 9.84 10.58
C LEU A 4 -17.51 8.65 10.88
N SER A 5 -18.81 8.80 10.60
CA SER A 5 -19.77 7.72 10.74
C SER A 5 -19.39 6.58 9.80
N SER A 6 -19.56 5.34 10.25
CA SER A 6 -19.35 4.14 9.43
C SER A 6 -20.45 3.92 8.39
N PHE A 7 -21.30 4.92 8.17
CA PHE A 7 -22.46 4.85 7.30
C PHE A 7 -22.16 5.60 5.98
N PRO A 8 -22.51 5.04 4.81
CA PRO A 8 -22.28 5.71 3.56
C PRO A 8 -23.02 7.06 3.53
N PRO A 9 -22.34 8.18 3.22
CA PRO A 9 -23.00 9.48 3.12
C PRO A 9 -24.00 9.46 1.96
N GLU A 10 -25.14 10.11 2.17
CA GLU A 10 -26.18 10.29 1.14
C GLU A 10 -26.78 8.98 0.59
N LEU A 11 -26.69 7.87 1.33
CA LEU A 11 -27.26 6.59 0.91
C LEU A 11 -28.76 6.68 0.63
N GLU A 12 -29.51 7.35 1.49
CA GLU A 12 -30.97 7.53 1.33
C GLU A 12 -31.31 8.21 0.00
N ARG A 13 -30.58 9.26 -0.38
CA ARG A 13 -30.78 9.95 -1.68
C ARG A 13 -30.49 9.04 -2.87
N LEU A 14 -29.50 8.15 -2.75
CA LEU A 14 -29.20 7.17 -3.80
C LEU A 14 -30.35 6.17 -3.96
N LEU A 15 -30.92 5.69 -2.85
CA LEU A 15 -32.04 4.75 -2.85
C LEU A 15 -33.34 5.40 -3.34
N GLU A 16 -33.57 6.68 -3.01
CA GLU A 16 -34.70 7.45 -3.57
C GLU A 16 -34.58 7.62 -5.08
N LYS A 17 -33.36 7.88 -5.58
CA LYS A 17 -33.10 8.05 -7.01
C LYS A 17 -33.21 6.73 -7.78
N ASP A 18 -32.78 5.63 -7.18
CA ASP A 18 -32.86 4.29 -7.76
C ASP A 18 -33.39 3.26 -6.74
N PRO A 19 -34.72 3.11 -6.67
CA PRO A 19 -35.37 2.19 -5.71
C PRO A 19 -34.97 0.73 -5.88
N TYR A 20 -34.48 0.30 -7.05
CA TYR A 20 -34.02 -1.07 -7.27
C TYR A 20 -32.78 -1.43 -6.43
N LEU A 21 -32.06 -0.43 -5.90
CA LEU A 21 -30.90 -0.63 -5.05
C LEU A 21 -31.25 -0.89 -3.58
N THR A 22 -32.50 -0.65 -3.17
CA THR A 22 -32.97 -0.81 -1.78
C THR A 22 -32.66 -2.19 -1.18
N PRO A 23 -32.86 -3.31 -1.88
CA PRO A 23 -32.52 -4.63 -1.34
C PRO A 23 -31.03 -4.82 -1.01
N PHE A 24 -30.15 -3.98 -1.57
CA PHE A 24 -28.70 -4.05 -1.40
C PHE A 24 -28.16 -3.01 -0.41
N GLU A 25 -29.01 -2.28 0.32
CA GLU A 25 -28.60 -1.26 1.28
C GLU A 25 -27.53 -1.76 2.27
N GLN A 26 -27.73 -2.95 2.82
CA GLN A 26 -26.79 -3.58 3.75
C GLN A 26 -25.42 -3.83 3.12
N ASP A 27 -25.37 -4.14 1.82
CA ASP A 27 -24.12 -4.32 1.09
C ASP A 27 -23.36 -2.99 0.91
N PHE A 28 -24.07 -1.89 0.66
CA PHE A 28 -23.45 -0.56 0.62
C PHE A 28 -22.84 -0.19 1.97
N GLN A 29 -23.59 -0.39 3.06
CA GLN A 29 -23.09 -0.16 4.41
C GLN A 29 -21.86 -1.02 4.72
N ARG A 30 -21.89 -2.31 4.37
CA ARG A 30 -20.77 -3.23 4.56
C ARG A 30 -19.53 -2.79 3.78
N ARG A 31 -19.67 -2.45 2.50
CA ARG A 31 -18.57 -2.01 1.63
C ARG A 31 -17.95 -0.71 2.14
N TYR A 32 -18.79 0.25 2.54
CA TYR A 32 -18.31 1.51 3.11
C TYR A 32 -17.57 1.29 4.44
N GLY A 33 -18.05 0.37 5.28
CA GLY A 33 -17.33 -0.05 6.48
C GLY A 33 -15.96 -0.68 6.17
N VAL A 34 -15.84 -1.50 5.13
CA VAL A 34 -14.54 -2.05 4.66
C VAL A 34 -13.62 -0.93 4.18
N PHE A 35 -14.14 -0.04 3.33
CA PHE A 35 -13.41 1.12 2.82
C PHE A 35 -12.87 1.97 3.97
N HIS A 36 -13.72 2.31 4.94
CA HIS A 36 -13.33 3.17 6.05
C HIS A 36 -12.27 2.51 6.95
N ARG A 37 -12.39 1.20 7.20
CA ARG A 37 -11.34 0.45 7.93
C ARG A 37 -10.01 0.44 7.19
N LEU A 38 -10.02 0.29 5.87
CA LEU A 38 -8.80 0.33 5.05
C LEU A 38 -8.20 1.74 5.03
N LEU A 39 -9.03 2.77 4.83
CA LEU A 39 -8.59 4.16 4.85
C LEU A 39 -7.92 4.51 6.18
N LYS A 40 -8.55 4.16 7.30
CA LYS A 40 -7.99 4.38 8.64
C LYS A 40 -6.64 3.70 8.82
N LYS A 41 -6.48 2.45 8.34
CA LYS A 41 -5.18 1.75 8.37
C LYS A 41 -4.12 2.49 7.55
N ILE A 42 -4.47 3.01 6.38
CA ILE A 42 -3.52 3.79 5.56
C ILE A 42 -3.15 5.09 6.27
N GLU A 43 -4.12 5.78 6.88
CA GLU A 43 -3.86 7.00 7.65
C GLU A 43 -2.93 6.75 8.84
N GLU A 44 -3.14 5.66 9.57
CA GLU A 44 -2.34 5.28 10.74
C GLU A 44 -0.92 4.80 10.39
N ASN A 45 -0.75 4.04 9.30
CA ASN A 45 0.54 3.40 8.97
C ASN A 45 1.37 4.18 7.94
N GLU A 46 0.72 4.92 7.04
CA GLU A 46 1.37 5.54 5.87
C GLU A 46 1.22 7.06 5.88
N GLU A 47 0.81 7.65 7.02
CA GLU A 47 0.58 9.10 7.21
C GLU A 47 -0.39 9.68 6.16
N GLY A 48 -1.37 8.87 5.73
CA GLY A 48 -2.45 9.27 4.85
C GLY A 48 -2.25 8.97 3.36
N LEU A 49 -3.33 9.15 2.59
CA LEU A 49 -3.39 8.78 1.18
C LEU A 49 -2.37 9.51 0.29
N ASN A 50 -2.05 10.77 0.60
CA ASN A 50 -1.12 11.56 -0.21
C ASN A 50 0.30 10.99 -0.16
N LYS A 51 0.77 10.53 1.01
CA LYS A 51 2.08 9.89 1.15
C LYS A 51 2.04 8.47 0.59
N PHE A 52 0.99 7.72 0.90
CA PHE A 52 0.80 6.35 0.40
C PHE A 52 0.84 6.26 -1.14
N THR A 53 0.13 7.16 -1.83
CA THR A 53 0.07 7.17 -3.31
C THR A 53 1.37 7.63 -3.98
N LYS A 54 2.33 8.18 -3.21
CA LYS A 54 3.66 8.60 -3.69
C LYS A 54 4.73 7.53 -3.47
N SER A 55 4.33 6.27 -3.29
CA SER A 55 5.24 5.15 -3.12
C SER A 55 6.31 5.06 -4.23
N TYR A 56 6.01 5.48 -5.46
CA TYR A 56 6.96 5.55 -6.58
C TYR A 56 8.22 6.39 -6.31
N GLN A 57 8.18 7.31 -5.34
CA GLN A 57 9.35 8.09 -4.93
C GLN A 57 10.35 7.27 -4.12
N THR A 58 9.92 6.10 -3.62
CA THR A 58 10.75 5.21 -2.80
C THR A 58 10.90 3.83 -3.42
N PHE A 59 9.84 3.26 -3.99
CA PHE A 59 9.85 1.98 -4.71
C PHE A 59 10.41 2.16 -6.13
N GLY A 60 10.95 1.08 -6.69
CA GLY A 60 11.67 1.07 -7.95
C GLY A 60 13.11 1.57 -7.80
N ILE A 61 13.64 2.16 -8.87
CA ILE A 61 15.02 2.65 -8.96
C ILE A 61 15.00 4.18 -8.92
N ASN A 62 15.58 4.77 -7.88
CA ASN A 62 15.62 6.20 -7.65
C ASN A 62 17.07 6.68 -7.50
N ARG A 63 17.43 7.77 -8.18
CA ARG A 63 18.78 8.35 -8.07
C ARG A 63 18.87 9.28 -6.86
N LEU A 64 19.89 9.06 -6.04
CA LEU A 64 20.20 9.89 -4.88
C LEU A 64 20.94 11.17 -5.30
N THR A 65 20.87 12.19 -4.45
CA THR A 65 21.53 13.48 -4.67
C THR A 65 23.06 13.38 -4.70
N ASN A 66 23.63 12.39 -4.01
CA ASN A 66 25.06 12.08 -4.03
C ASN A 66 25.52 11.29 -5.27
N GLY A 67 24.62 11.04 -6.24
CA GLY A 67 24.92 10.26 -7.44
C GLY A 67 24.77 8.75 -7.28
N GLY A 68 24.45 8.25 -6.09
CA GLY A 68 24.13 6.85 -5.85
C GLY A 68 22.76 6.44 -6.39
N LEU A 69 22.50 5.13 -6.42
CA LEU A 69 21.19 4.56 -6.76
C LEU A 69 20.57 3.93 -5.51
N TYR A 70 19.31 4.25 -5.27
CA TYR A 70 18.46 3.62 -4.28
C TYR A 70 17.45 2.74 -4.98
N CYS A 71 17.42 1.46 -4.63
CA CYS A 71 16.51 0.48 -5.22
C CYS A 71 15.66 -0.15 -4.13
N LYS A 72 14.34 -0.23 -4.34
CA LYS A 72 13.43 -0.87 -3.41
C LYS A 72 12.36 -1.62 -4.17
N GLU A 73 12.25 -2.92 -3.90
CA GLU A 73 11.30 -3.81 -4.55
C GLU A 73 10.53 -4.60 -3.50
N TRP A 74 9.27 -4.93 -3.79
CA TRP A 74 8.49 -5.82 -2.93
C TRP A 74 8.57 -7.25 -3.48
N ALA A 75 9.35 -8.09 -2.80
CA ALA A 75 9.55 -9.48 -3.19
C ALA A 75 9.58 -10.41 -1.96
N PRO A 76 8.46 -10.57 -1.24
CA PRO A 76 8.42 -11.29 0.04
C PRO A 76 8.71 -12.80 -0.08
N GLY A 77 8.59 -13.36 -1.28
CA GLY A 77 8.91 -14.76 -1.55
C GLY A 77 10.29 -15.00 -2.17
N ALA A 78 11.11 -13.97 -2.36
CA ALA A 78 12.42 -14.12 -2.99
C ALA A 78 13.48 -14.48 -1.94
N GLU A 79 14.28 -15.51 -2.24
CA GLU A 79 15.44 -15.88 -1.43
C GLU A 79 16.55 -14.81 -1.53
N ALA A 80 16.72 -14.25 -2.73
CA ALA A 80 17.61 -13.14 -2.98
C ALA A 80 17.09 -12.30 -4.16
N VAL A 81 17.43 -11.01 -4.16
CA VAL A 81 17.09 -10.09 -5.25
C VAL A 81 18.37 -9.39 -5.72
N PHE A 82 18.54 -9.33 -7.04
CA PHE A 82 19.69 -8.73 -7.70
C PHE A 82 19.22 -7.73 -8.74
N LEU A 83 19.98 -6.65 -8.90
CA LEU A 83 19.77 -5.70 -10.00
C LEU A 83 20.73 -6.06 -11.13
N THR A 84 20.21 -6.16 -12.36
CA THR A 84 20.99 -6.49 -13.55
C THR A 84 20.51 -5.67 -14.74
N GLY A 85 21.41 -5.43 -15.70
CA GLY A 85 21.12 -4.71 -16.94
C GLY A 85 22.40 -4.36 -17.69
N ASP A 86 22.31 -3.45 -18.66
CA ASP A 86 23.47 -3.03 -19.45
C ASP A 86 24.61 -2.49 -18.56
N PHE A 87 24.28 -1.79 -17.46
CA PHE A 87 25.25 -1.25 -16.51
C PHE A 87 26.08 -2.32 -15.79
N SER A 88 25.58 -3.55 -15.69
CA SER A 88 26.28 -4.71 -15.11
C SER A 88 26.70 -5.74 -16.15
N LYS A 89 26.57 -5.43 -17.46
CA LYS A 89 26.75 -6.40 -18.56
C LYS A 89 25.93 -7.67 -18.35
N TYR A 90 24.72 -7.53 -17.80
CA TYR A 90 23.81 -8.63 -17.46
C TYR A 90 24.30 -9.59 -16.37
N PHE A 91 25.41 -9.30 -15.70
CA PHE A 91 25.82 -10.05 -14.52
C PHE A 91 25.05 -9.57 -13.29
N PRO A 92 24.66 -10.49 -12.38
CA PRO A 92 23.96 -10.13 -11.16
C PRO A 92 24.88 -9.28 -10.27
N ALA A 93 24.50 -8.02 -10.05
CA ALA A 93 25.18 -7.15 -9.11
C ALA A 93 24.47 -7.23 -7.76
N GLN A 94 25.22 -7.62 -6.72
CA GLN A 94 24.74 -7.59 -5.35
C GLN A 94 24.78 -6.14 -4.85
N MET A 95 23.61 -5.53 -4.65
CA MET A 95 23.51 -4.15 -4.17
C MET A 95 23.39 -4.14 -2.65
N SER A 96 24.21 -3.34 -1.98
CA SER A 96 24.31 -3.30 -0.50
C SER A 96 23.06 -2.74 0.21
N PHE A 97 22.09 -2.19 -0.53
CA PHE A 97 20.86 -1.63 0.04
C PHE A 97 19.64 -2.20 -0.67
N PHE A 98 19.20 -3.36 -0.19
CA PHE A 98 17.91 -3.93 -0.51
C PHE A 98 17.09 -4.02 0.78
N TYR A 99 16.05 -3.21 0.92
CA TYR A 99 15.03 -3.43 1.93
C TYR A 99 13.95 -4.31 1.31
N CYS A 100 14.17 -5.64 1.34
CA CYS A 100 13.08 -6.58 1.19
C CYS A 100 12.23 -6.52 2.47
N TYR A 101 11.02 -5.99 2.38
CA TYR A 101 9.98 -6.35 3.33
C TYR A 101 9.63 -7.83 3.07
N GLY A 102 10.27 -8.76 3.81
CA GLY A 102 9.96 -10.20 3.71
C GLY A 102 11.06 -11.23 3.95
N VAL A 103 12.28 -10.89 4.40
CA VAL A 103 13.27 -11.92 4.82
C VAL A 103 13.26 -12.10 6.33
N SER A 104 13.04 -13.33 6.77
CA SER A 104 12.85 -13.76 8.15
C SER A 104 14.11 -13.67 9.04
N LYS A 105 13.94 -13.05 10.23
CA LYS A 105 14.69 -13.08 11.53
C LYS A 105 15.24 -11.70 11.97
N ILE A 106 15.05 -11.14 13.18
CA ILE A 106 14.49 -11.49 14.51
C ILE A 106 14.03 -10.16 15.23
N SER A 107 12.79 -10.12 15.74
CA SER A 107 12.18 -9.42 16.94
C SER A 107 12.70 -8.08 17.52
N PRO A 108 11.90 -7.28 18.30
CA PRO A 108 10.44 -7.10 18.38
C PRO A 108 10.05 -5.62 18.21
N ASN A 109 9.22 -5.28 17.22
CA ASN A 109 8.11 -4.33 17.40
C ASN A 109 7.35 -4.29 16.08
N VAL A 110 6.07 -4.65 16.21
CA VAL A 110 5.04 -4.84 15.20
C VAL A 110 5.16 -3.88 14.01
N MET A 111 5.12 -4.42 12.79
CA MET A 111 4.45 -3.73 11.70
C MET A 111 3.78 -4.75 10.77
N VAL A 112 2.46 -4.64 10.69
CA VAL A 112 1.61 -5.43 9.82
C VAL A 112 1.69 -4.83 8.42
N CYS A 113 2.39 -5.49 7.50
CA CYS A 113 2.28 -5.17 6.08
C CYS A 113 1.24 -6.11 5.46
N PHE A 114 0.10 -5.53 5.07
CA PHE A 114 -0.94 -6.23 4.33
C PHE A 114 -0.42 -6.66 2.95
N PRO A 115 -0.85 -7.83 2.44
CA PRO A 115 -0.73 -8.13 1.03
C PRO A 115 -1.65 -7.15 0.30
N PHE A 116 -1.13 -6.38 -0.66
CA PHE A 116 -2.00 -5.81 -1.68
C PHE A 116 -2.28 -6.91 -2.71
N CYS A 117 -3.16 -7.84 -2.33
CA CYS A 117 -4.10 -8.54 -3.18
C CYS A 117 -5.33 -8.91 -2.35
#